data_AF-A0A5J4PNL4-F1
#
_entry.id   AF-A0A5J4PNL4-F1
#
_cell.length_a   1.000
_cell.length_b   1.000
_cell.length_c   1.000
_cell.angle_alpha   90.00
_cell.angle_beta   90.00
_cell.angle_gamma   90.00
#
_symmetry.space_group_name_H-M   'P 1'
#
loop_
_entity.id
_entity.type
_entity.pdbx_description
1 polymer ?
#
loop_
_entity_poly.entity_id
_entity_poly.type
_entity_poly.pdbx_seq_one_letter_code
_entity_poly.pdbx_strand_id
1 'polypeptide(L)'
;PVVREGIVDSCLLILHDATPNEQKPYLSYMVEYYVKAMIDNMLNARLNELRQKSNPPFTYAGTYDDDFYVSKTKDAFTGTVVCKEGEIAEGIAALLREMERARRFGFTESEYARARAEYLRYLESAYNERDKIKNNKYVHEYVRLFLDNEPAPGIENEYAIFNQLAPNIPVQLLNETMGQLMPGNNQVITLFGPDKEGITYPTKEAILNILNQIKTEELTVYVDKVSDEPLISQMPKPGKIVSEKKNGVFGTTTLTLSNGVRVIIKETDFKADEIRMHAFSEGGSSLFPDSEILNMAMINAIVPNGGLGNFSTVDLDKILAGKKAWASASVARNT
;
A
#
# COMPACT_ATOMS: atom_id res chain seq x y z
N PRO A 1 -6.61 5.21 -20.80
CA PRO A 1 -7.14 6.29 -19.94
C PRO A 1 -8.66 6.12 -19.76
N VAL A 2 -9.07 5.50 -18.66
CA VAL A 2 -10.47 5.58 -18.23
C VAL A 2 -10.61 6.96 -17.60
N VAL A 3 -11.20 7.90 -18.33
CA VAL A 3 -11.59 9.21 -17.78
C VAL A 3 -12.62 8.91 -16.69
N ARG A 4 -12.22 9.01 -15.42
CA ARG A 4 -13.15 8.89 -14.30
C ARG A 4 -13.85 10.24 -14.17
N GLU A 5 -15.14 10.27 -14.49
CA GLU A 5 -15.94 11.49 -14.41
C GLU A 5 -15.92 12.07 -12.98
N GLY A 6 -15.59 13.36 -12.86
CA GLY A 6 -15.69 14.13 -11.62
C GLY A 6 -14.51 14.02 -10.65
N ILE A 7 -13.36 13.54 -11.10
CA ILE A 7 -12.15 13.41 -10.29
C ILE A 7 -11.10 14.43 -10.76
N VAL A 8 -10.48 15.14 -9.80
CA VAL A 8 -9.37 16.07 -10.05
C VAL A 8 -8.12 15.54 -9.37
N ASP A 9 -7.07 15.35 -10.16
CA ASP A 9 -5.76 14.87 -9.73
C ASP A 9 -4.80 16.07 -9.63
N SER A 10 -4.15 16.23 -8.47
CA SER A 10 -3.05 17.19 -8.31
C SER A 10 -1.77 16.46 -7.96
N CYS A 11 -0.68 16.84 -8.62
CA CYS A 11 0.64 16.33 -8.29
C CYS A 11 1.57 17.49 -7.89
N LEU A 12 2.18 17.37 -6.71
CA LEU A 12 3.34 18.13 -6.29
C LEU A 12 4.59 17.30 -6.60
N LEU A 13 5.51 17.85 -7.37
CA LEU A 13 6.78 17.22 -7.71
C LEU A 13 7.91 18.06 -7.10
N ILE A 14 8.76 17.42 -6.30
CA ILE A 14 9.94 18.04 -5.69
C ILE A 14 11.18 17.43 -6.36
N LEU A 15 11.78 18.21 -7.24
CA LEU A 15 12.84 17.77 -8.12
C LEU A 15 14.18 17.64 -7.38
N HIS A 16 14.87 16.53 -7.56
CA HIS A 16 16.26 16.33 -7.14
C HIS A 16 17.09 15.67 -8.25
N ASP A 17 18.41 15.62 -8.05
CA ASP A 17 19.30 14.92 -8.98
C ASP A 17 19.05 13.42 -8.91
N ALA A 18 19.02 12.78 -10.09
CA ALA A 18 19.00 11.33 -10.19
C ALA A 18 20.38 10.76 -9.84
N THR A 19 20.43 9.55 -9.26
CA THR A 19 21.70 8.87 -9.00
C THR A 19 22.40 8.57 -10.33
N PRO A 20 23.64 9.06 -10.55
CA PRO A 20 24.37 8.80 -11.80
C PRO A 20 24.55 7.30 -12.04
N ASN A 21 24.46 6.87 -13.30
CA ASN A 21 24.56 5.45 -13.66
C ASN A 21 25.84 4.81 -13.13
N GLU A 22 26.96 5.52 -13.07
CA GLU A 22 28.23 5.00 -12.58
C GLU A 22 28.21 4.67 -11.08
N GLN A 23 27.25 5.22 -10.32
CA GLN A 23 27.09 4.99 -8.88
C GLN A 23 26.09 3.89 -8.56
N LYS A 24 25.14 3.60 -9.46
CA LYS A 24 24.10 2.58 -9.26
C LYS A 24 24.62 1.17 -8.94
N PRO A 25 25.75 0.68 -9.49
CA PRO A 25 26.27 -0.65 -9.18
C PRO A 25 26.72 -0.85 -7.72
N TYR A 26 26.85 0.21 -6.92
CA TYR A 26 27.33 0.12 -5.55
C TYR A 26 26.20 -0.14 -4.56
N LEU A 27 26.53 -0.81 -3.44
CA LEU A 27 25.60 -1.08 -2.36
C LEU A 27 24.94 0.19 -1.78
N SER A 28 25.63 1.33 -1.83
CA SER A 28 25.08 2.62 -1.39
C SER A 28 23.79 2.99 -2.13
N TYR A 29 23.69 2.68 -3.42
CA TYR A 29 22.48 2.93 -4.20
C TYR A 29 21.32 2.03 -3.75
N MET A 30 21.57 0.74 -3.50
CA MET A 30 20.55 -0.16 -2.98
C MET A 30 20.04 0.31 -1.60
N VAL A 31 20.95 0.80 -0.74
CA VAL A 31 20.58 1.37 0.57
C VAL A 31 19.76 2.64 0.40
N GLU A 32 20.14 3.53 -0.50
CA GLU A 32 19.37 4.74 -0.84
C GLU A 32 17.95 4.39 -1.30
N TYR A 33 17.83 3.45 -2.25
CA TYR A 33 16.55 2.97 -2.75
C TYR A 33 15.67 2.39 -1.64
N TYR A 34 16.25 1.57 -0.76
CA TYR A 34 15.55 1.04 0.40
C TYR A 34 15.05 2.15 1.33
N VAL A 35 15.90 3.14 1.66
CA VAL A 35 15.54 4.26 2.53
C VAL A 35 14.36 5.05 1.94
N LYS A 36 14.43 5.40 0.65
CA LYS A 36 13.35 6.10 -0.07
C LYS A 36 12.06 5.28 -0.08
N ALA A 37 12.13 3.98 -0.38
CA ALA A 37 10.97 3.10 -0.35
C ALA A 37 10.32 3.00 1.04
N MET A 38 11.10 3.04 2.12
CA MET A 38 10.58 3.04 3.49
C MET A 38 9.91 4.37 3.85
N ILE A 39 10.48 5.50 3.43
CA ILE A 39 9.86 6.82 3.56
C ILE A 39 8.51 6.84 2.86
N ASP A 40 8.45 6.37 1.61
CA ASP A 40 7.22 6.29 0.85
C ASP A 40 6.19 5.38 1.51
N ASN A 41 6.59 4.19 1.96
CA ASN A 41 5.69 3.26 2.65
C ASN A 41 5.06 3.92 3.90
N MET A 42 5.87 4.52 4.76
CA MET A 42 5.38 5.14 6.00
C MET A 42 4.50 6.36 5.72
N LEU A 43 4.89 7.21 4.77
CA LEU A 43 4.11 8.40 4.43
C LEU A 43 2.77 8.03 3.77
N ASN A 44 2.77 7.01 2.90
CA ASN A 44 1.54 6.44 2.34
C ASN A 44 0.66 5.81 3.41
N ALA A 45 1.23 5.16 4.44
CA ALA A 45 0.47 4.66 5.57
C ALA A 45 -0.28 5.80 6.28
N ARG A 46 0.41 6.91 6.59
CA ARG A 46 -0.23 8.10 7.20
C ARG A 46 -1.32 8.71 6.31
N LEU A 47 -1.08 8.84 5.02
CA LEU A 47 -2.08 9.34 4.06
C LEU A 47 -3.30 8.40 3.97
N ASN A 48 -3.08 7.09 4.04
CA ASN A 48 -4.17 6.12 4.10
C ASN A 48 -4.99 6.26 5.39
N GLU A 49 -4.37 6.56 6.54
CA GLU A 49 -5.11 6.86 7.77
C GLU A 49 -6.02 8.09 7.63
N LEU A 50 -5.54 9.15 6.98
CA LEU A 50 -6.35 10.34 6.71
C LEU A 50 -7.56 10.02 5.82
N ARG A 51 -7.41 9.09 4.87
CA ARG A 51 -8.48 8.61 3.99
C ARG A 51 -9.57 7.83 4.72
N GLN A 52 -9.25 7.20 5.86
CA GLN A 52 -10.20 6.41 6.65
C GLN A 52 -10.99 7.24 7.68
N LYS A 53 -10.78 8.55 7.73
CA LYS A 53 -11.59 9.46 8.57
C LYS A 53 -13.03 9.54 8.06
N SER A 54 -13.95 9.90 8.96
CA SER A 54 -15.38 10.08 8.62
C SER A 54 -15.61 11.13 7.53
N ASN A 55 -14.79 12.17 7.49
CA ASN A 55 -14.74 13.16 6.43
C ASN A 55 -13.29 13.25 5.90
N PRO A 56 -12.92 12.39 4.94
CA PRO A 56 -11.56 12.37 4.43
C PRO A 56 -11.34 13.59 3.50
N PRO A 57 -10.19 14.26 3.58
CA PRO A 57 -9.90 15.47 2.79
C PRO A 57 -9.62 15.17 1.30
N PHE A 58 -9.53 13.89 0.94
CA PHE A 58 -9.31 13.40 -0.41
C PHE A 58 -9.87 11.98 -0.56
N THR A 59 -10.10 11.57 -1.80
CA THR A 59 -10.50 10.19 -2.14
C THR A 59 -9.30 9.25 -2.28
N TYR A 60 -8.16 9.80 -2.67
CA TYR A 60 -6.86 9.13 -2.69
C TYR A 60 -5.75 10.15 -2.50
N ALA A 61 -4.69 9.74 -1.80
CA ALA A 61 -3.42 10.44 -1.80
C ALA A 61 -2.30 9.42 -1.68
N GLY A 62 -1.14 9.74 -2.23
CA GLY A 62 0.06 8.94 -2.07
C GLY A 62 1.33 9.68 -2.46
N THR A 63 2.47 9.15 -2.04
CA THR A 63 3.80 9.63 -2.39
C THR A 63 4.66 8.52 -2.98
N TYR A 64 5.59 8.92 -3.85
CA TYR A 64 6.63 8.06 -4.40
C TYR A 64 7.82 8.90 -4.87
N ASP A 65 9.01 8.30 -4.90
CA ASP A 65 10.20 8.84 -5.56
C ASP A 65 10.50 8.09 -6.86
N ASP A 66 10.52 8.78 -8.00
CA ASP A 66 10.76 8.17 -9.33
C ASP A 66 11.26 9.22 -10.35
N ASP A 67 11.59 8.78 -11.56
CA ASP A 67 12.04 9.62 -12.68
C ASP A 67 11.10 10.81 -12.91
N PHE A 68 11.65 12.02 -13.13
CA PHE A 68 10.84 13.18 -13.51
C PHE A 68 10.45 13.12 -14.99
N TYR A 69 9.24 12.60 -15.25
CA TYR A 69 8.68 12.42 -16.59
C TYR A 69 9.58 11.56 -17.50
N VAL A 70 10.28 12.19 -18.45
CA VAL A 70 11.19 11.52 -19.39
C VAL A 70 12.66 11.92 -19.15
N SER A 71 12.92 12.62 -18.04
CA SER A 71 14.26 13.04 -17.65
C SER A 71 15.03 11.85 -17.08
N LYS A 72 16.26 11.63 -17.57
CA LYS A 72 17.20 10.65 -17.00
C LYS A 72 18.18 11.26 -15.99
N THR A 73 18.13 12.57 -15.78
CA THR A 73 19.07 13.29 -14.91
C THR A 73 18.39 13.91 -13.69
N LYS A 74 17.06 13.79 -13.61
CA LYS A 74 16.24 14.35 -12.55
C LYS A 74 15.17 13.36 -12.17
N ASP A 75 15.06 13.17 -10.87
CA ASP A 75 13.99 12.43 -10.23
C ASP A 75 13.07 13.44 -9.53
N ALA A 76 11.91 12.98 -9.11
CA ALA A 76 10.95 13.78 -8.38
C ALA A 76 10.31 12.98 -7.23
N PHE A 77 10.52 13.48 -6.02
CA PHE A 77 9.69 13.10 -4.90
C PHE A 77 8.30 13.69 -5.10
N THR A 78 7.35 12.82 -5.43
CA THR A 78 6.04 13.19 -5.94
C THR A 78 4.97 12.87 -4.91
N GLY A 79 4.13 13.86 -4.60
CA GLY A 79 2.88 13.66 -3.89
C GLY A 79 1.70 13.84 -4.82
N THR A 80 0.82 12.84 -4.91
CA THR A 80 -0.42 12.87 -5.68
C THR A 80 -1.61 12.92 -4.74
N VAL A 81 -2.59 13.76 -5.06
CA VAL A 81 -3.88 13.81 -4.36
C VAL A 81 -5.03 13.87 -5.34
N VAL A 82 -6.11 13.19 -4.99
CA VAL A 82 -7.30 12.99 -5.81
C VAL A 82 -8.52 13.41 -5.03
N CYS A 83 -9.17 14.49 -5.46
CA CYS A 83 -10.22 15.16 -4.69
C CYS A 83 -11.57 15.11 -5.40
N LYS A 84 -12.63 15.29 -4.62
CA LYS A 84 -13.94 15.64 -5.17
C LYS A 84 -13.93 17.08 -5.69
N GLU A 85 -14.88 17.39 -6.55
CA GLU A 85 -15.14 18.75 -7.00
C GLU A 85 -15.38 19.68 -5.81
N GLY A 86 -14.73 20.86 -5.81
CA GLY A 86 -14.80 21.83 -4.71
C GLY A 86 -13.83 21.59 -3.55
N GLU A 87 -13.24 20.40 -3.42
CA GLU A 87 -12.36 20.02 -2.28
C GLU A 87 -10.85 20.05 -2.64
N ILE A 88 -10.50 20.46 -3.86
CA ILE A 88 -9.12 20.39 -4.39
C ILE A 88 -8.11 21.12 -3.49
N ALA A 89 -8.45 22.34 -3.05
CA ALA A 89 -7.58 23.13 -2.18
C ALA A 89 -7.36 22.46 -0.82
N GLU A 90 -8.40 21.83 -0.26
CA GLU A 90 -8.34 21.12 1.01
C GLU A 90 -7.48 19.85 0.89
N GLY A 91 -7.67 19.07 -0.18
CA GLY A 91 -6.88 17.87 -0.42
C GLY A 91 -5.39 18.18 -0.65
N ILE A 92 -5.06 19.20 -1.44
CA ILE A 92 -3.68 19.69 -1.60
C ILE A 92 -3.08 20.10 -0.26
N ALA A 93 -3.83 20.85 0.54
CA ALA A 93 -3.37 21.27 1.85
C ALA A 93 -3.16 20.07 2.79
N ALA A 94 -4.04 19.06 2.76
CA ALA A 94 -3.91 17.85 3.58
C ALA A 94 -2.67 17.02 3.23
N LEU A 95 -2.42 16.80 1.92
CA LEU A 95 -1.22 16.12 1.44
C LEU A 95 0.05 16.87 1.89
N LEU A 96 0.11 18.18 1.60
CA LEU A 96 1.27 19.02 1.94
C LEU A 96 1.53 19.08 3.45
N ARG A 97 0.48 19.16 4.28
CA ARG A 97 0.63 19.15 5.74
C ARG A 97 1.25 17.86 6.22
N GLU A 98 0.88 16.71 5.66
CA GLU A 98 1.44 15.43 6.11
C GLU A 98 2.87 15.23 5.64
N MET A 99 3.20 15.62 4.40
CA MET A 99 4.58 15.67 3.91
C MET A 99 5.44 16.60 4.79
N GLU A 100 4.95 17.79 5.12
CA GLU A 100 5.65 18.74 5.97
C GLU A 100 5.77 18.26 7.42
N ARG A 101 4.77 17.55 7.94
CA ARG A 101 4.81 16.91 9.26
C ARG A 101 5.94 15.87 9.32
N ALA A 102 6.04 15.01 8.31
CA ALA A 102 7.13 14.05 8.19
C ALA A 102 8.49 14.74 8.06
N ARG A 103 8.59 15.82 7.27
CA ARG A 103 9.82 16.60 7.13
C ARG A 103 10.28 17.26 8.43
N ARG A 104 9.36 17.79 9.25
CA ARG A 104 9.68 18.52 10.50
C ARG A 104 9.92 17.61 11.70
N PHE A 105 9.12 16.57 11.83
CA PHE A 105 9.08 15.74 13.04
C PHE A 105 9.57 14.32 12.81
N GLY A 106 9.76 13.91 11.55
CA GLY A 106 10.18 12.58 11.18
C GLY A 106 9.09 11.51 11.35
N PHE A 107 9.55 10.27 11.17
CA PHE A 107 8.87 9.03 11.46
C PHE A 107 9.31 8.49 12.81
N THR A 108 8.39 7.77 13.46
CA THR A 108 8.64 7.05 14.71
C THR A 108 9.26 5.68 14.45
N GLU A 109 9.94 5.13 15.46
CA GLU A 109 10.51 3.77 15.38
C GLU A 109 9.43 2.69 15.12
N SER A 110 8.22 2.87 15.64
CA SER A 110 7.12 1.91 15.45
C SER A 110 6.60 1.91 14.00
N GLU A 111 6.54 3.07 13.35
CA GLU A 111 6.25 3.16 11.92
C GLU A 111 7.30 2.43 11.09
N TYR A 112 8.58 2.71 11.36
CA TYR A 112 9.67 2.11 10.60
C TYR A 112 9.80 0.61 10.85
N ALA A 113 9.58 0.15 12.08
CA ALA A 113 9.56 -1.27 12.40
C ALA A 113 8.51 -2.04 11.58
N ARG A 114 7.31 -1.47 11.36
CA ARG A 114 6.28 -2.08 10.52
C ARG A 114 6.67 -2.09 9.04
N ALA A 115 7.09 -0.94 8.50
CA ALA A 115 7.52 -0.82 7.10
C ALA A 115 8.67 -1.81 6.79
N ARG A 116 9.65 -1.91 7.69
CA ARG A 116 10.76 -2.87 7.57
C ARG A 116 10.29 -4.32 7.64
N ALA A 117 9.36 -4.65 8.54
CA ALA A 117 8.82 -6.01 8.66
C ALA A 117 8.09 -6.43 7.39
N GLU A 118 7.29 -5.54 6.80
CA GLU A 118 6.62 -5.76 5.50
C GLU A 118 7.63 -6.00 4.37
N TYR A 119 8.67 -5.17 4.30
CA TYR A 119 9.72 -5.30 3.30
C TYR A 119 10.48 -6.62 3.40
N LEU A 120 10.92 -7.01 4.61
CA LEU A 120 11.62 -8.27 4.83
C LEU A 120 10.71 -9.48 4.54
N ARG A 121 9.43 -9.40 4.89
CA ARG A 121 8.44 -10.44 4.56
C ARG A 121 8.25 -10.58 3.05
N TYR A 122 8.23 -9.46 2.32
CA TYR A 122 8.18 -9.46 0.86
C TYR A 122 9.41 -10.16 0.28
N LEU A 123 10.63 -9.81 0.72
CA LEU A 123 11.86 -10.43 0.24
C LEU A 123 11.89 -11.93 0.55
N GLU A 124 11.50 -12.34 1.75
CA GLU A 124 11.46 -13.75 2.13
C GLU A 124 10.46 -14.54 1.27
N SER A 125 9.27 -13.98 1.02
CA SER A 125 8.31 -14.60 0.10
C SER A 125 8.87 -14.68 -1.31
N ALA A 126 9.50 -13.64 -1.82
CA ALA A 126 10.07 -13.64 -3.16
C ALA A 126 11.23 -14.64 -3.29
N TYR A 127 12.05 -14.77 -2.24
CA TYR A 127 13.10 -15.77 -2.14
C TYR A 127 12.53 -17.20 -2.16
N ASN A 128 11.51 -17.49 -1.35
CA ASN A 128 10.85 -18.80 -1.33
C ASN A 128 10.19 -19.14 -2.68
N GLU A 129 9.74 -18.12 -3.42
CA GLU A 129 9.06 -18.24 -4.71
C GLU A 129 10.00 -18.18 -5.93
N ARG A 130 11.32 -18.13 -5.74
CA ARG A 130 12.30 -17.80 -6.79
C ARG A 130 12.26 -18.73 -8.01
N ASP A 131 11.96 -20.00 -7.82
CA ASP A 131 11.85 -21.00 -8.89
C ASP A 131 10.51 -20.95 -9.65
N LYS A 132 9.57 -20.10 -9.21
CA LYS A 132 8.20 -19.97 -9.75
C LYS A 132 7.93 -18.55 -10.29
N ILE A 133 9.00 -17.83 -10.64
CA ILE A 133 8.94 -16.48 -11.21
C ILE A 133 8.63 -16.53 -12.71
N LYS A 134 7.76 -15.63 -13.18
CA LYS A 134 7.45 -15.48 -14.61
C LYS A 134 8.61 -14.80 -15.35
N ASN A 135 8.89 -15.25 -16.57
CA ASN A 135 9.95 -14.71 -17.43
C ASN A 135 9.88 -13.18 -17.63
N ASN A 136 8.67 -12.61 -17.66
CA ASN A 136 8.51 -11.16 -17.84
C ASN A 136 9.18 -10.35 -16.71
N LYS A 137 9.29 -10.88 -15.49
CA LYS A 137 10.02 -10.21 -14.40
C LYS A 137 11.50 -10.03 -14.77
N TYR A 138 12.18 -11.09 -15.18
CA TYR A 138 13.58 -11.03 -15.61
C TYR A 138 13.79 -10.13 -16.82
N VAL A 139 12.88 -10.18 -17.80
CA VAL A 139 12.95 -9.30 -18.98
C VAL A 139 12.92 -7.84 -18.56
N HIS A 140 11.99 -7.43 -17.70
CA HIS A 140 11.92 -6.03 -17.25
C HIS A 140 13.15 -5.59 -16.45
N GLU A 141 13.68 -6.47 -15.60
CA GLU A 141 14.87 -6.19 -14.80
C GLU A 141 16.12 -6.00 -15.68
N TYR A 142 16.35 -6.89 -16.65
CA TYR A 142 17.49 -6.78 -17.56
C TYR A 142 17.36 -5.64 -18.56
N VAL A 143 16.14 -5.27 -18.94
CA VAL A 143 15.92 -4.05 -19.75
C VAL A 143 16.33 -2.81 -18.97
N ARG A 144 15.95 -2.69 -17.68
CA ARG A 144 16.38 -1.56 -16.83
C ARG A 144 17.88 -1.57 -16.56
N LEU A 145 18.47 -2.74 -16.30
CA LEU A 145 19.92 -2.87 -16.20
C LEU A 145 20.63 -2.35 -17.46
N PHE A 146 20.14 -2.74 -18.64
CA PHE A 146 20.76 -2.33 -19.91
C PHE A 146 20.57 -0.83 -20.21
N LEU A 147 19.37 -0.28 -19.96
CA LEU A 147 19.03 1.10 -20.34
C LEU A 147 19.45 2.15 -19.31
N ASP A 148 19.40 1.79 -18.03
CA ASP A 148 19.44 2.72 -16.89
C ASP A 148 20.45 2.31 -15.80
N ASN A 149 21.24 1.26 -16.07
CA ASN A 149 22.22 0.67 -15.14
C ASN A 149 21.62 0.28 -13.77
N GLU A 150 20.32 -0.04 -13.76
CA GLU A 150 19.61 -0.48 -12.56
C GLU A 150 20.14 -1.85 -12.11
N PRO A 151 20.63 -2.01 -10.87
CA PRO A 151 21.20 -3.28 -10.44
C PRO A 151 20.18 -4.42 -10.52
N ALA A 152 20.64 -5.55 -11.05
CA ALA A 152 19.87 -6.80 -11.12
C ALA A 152 20.60 -7.92 -10.34
N PRO A 153 20.84 -7.77 -9.03
CA PRO A 153 21.60 -8.75 -8.25
C PRO A 153 20.84 -10.06 -8.05
N GLY A 154 19.52 -10.06 -8.27
CA GLY A 154 18.64 -11.21 -8.08
C GLY A 154 18.24 -11.43 -6.62
N ILE A 155 17.08 -12.05 -6.43
CA ILE A 155 16.40 -12.12 -5.13
C ILE A 155 17.21 -12.83 -4.03
N GLU A 156 18.08 -13.78 -4.37
CA GLU A 156 18.94 -14.45 -3.37
C GLU A 156 19.91 -13.46 -2.72
N ASN A 157 20.50 -12.58 -3.52
CA ASN A 157 21.42 -11.55 -3.04
C ASN A 157 20.66 -10.44 -2.30
N GLU A 158 19.54 -9.95 -2.86
CA GLU A 158 18.71 -8.93 -2.20
C GLU A 158 18.23 -9.40 -0.83
N TYR A 159 17.71 -10.63 -0.73
CA TYR A 159 17.27 -11.23 0.51
C TYR A 159 18.41 -11.34 1.53
N ALA A 160 19.58 -11.83 1.14
CA ALA A 160 20.72 -11.96 2.03
C ALA A 160 21.24 -10.59 2.52
N ILE A 161 21.38 -9.62 1.61
CA ILE A 161 21.86 -8.27 1.89
C ILE A 161 20.92 -7.56 2.87
N PHE A 162 19.63 -7.50 2.56
CA PHE A 162 18.71 -6.68 3.35
C PHE A 162 18.27 -7.32 4.66
N ASN A 163 18.30 -8.65 4.79
CA ASN A 163 18.16 -9.27 6.12
C ASN A 163 19.27 -8.85 7.07
N GLN A 164 20.47 -8.58 6.56
CA GLN A 164 21.59 -8.10 7.38
C GLN A 164 21.54 -6.58 7.57
N LEU A 165 21.26 -5.82 6.51
CA LEU A 165 21.35 -4.36 6.56
C LEU A 165 20.13 -3.68 7.17
N ALA A 166 18.91 -4.08 6.78
CA ALA A 166 17.69 -3.37 7.18
C ALA A 166 17.50 -3.27 8.72
N PRO A 167 17.83 -4.29 9.53
CA PRO A 167 17.76 -4.16 10.99
C PRO A 167 18.74 -3.14 11.59
N ASN A 168 19.83 -2.84 10.89
CA ASN A 168 20.89 -1.94 11.34
C ASN A 168 20.75 -0.51 10.81
N ILE A 169 19.82 -0.27 9.89
CA ILE A 169 19.48 1.08 9.43
C ILE A 169 18.60 1.73 10.51
N PRO A 170 18.97 2.90 11.05
CA PRO A 170 18.21 3.57 12.10
C PRO A 170 17.15 4.52 11.52
N VAL A 171 16.03 4.78 12.21
CA VAL A 171 14.98 5.69 11.70
C VAL A 171 15.49 7.11 11.47
N GLN A 172 16.55 7.51 12.18
CA GLN A 172 17.19 8.82 12.05
C GLN A 172 17.71 9.04 10.63
N LEU A 173 18.26 8.00 9.97
CA LEU A 173 18.70 8.11 8.58
C LEU A 173 17.52 8.42 7.65
N LEU A 174 16.38 7.75 7.84
CA LEU A 174 15.17 8.01 7.05
C LEU A 174 14.64 9.42 7.28
N ASN A 175 14.70 9.91 8.52
CA ASN A 175 14.26 11.27 8.87
C ASN A 175 15.19 12.34 8.27
N GLU A 176 16.49 12.09 8.23
CA GLU A 176 17.46 12.96 7.54
C GLU A 176 17.22 12.99 6.03
N THR A 177 17.03 11.81 5.40
CA THR A 177 16.72 11.71 3.97
C THR A 177 15.39 12.36 3.63
N MET A 178 14.36 12.24 4.48
CA MET A 178 13.09 12.95 4.30
C MET A 178 13.28 14.48 4.23
N GLY A 179 14.19 15.01 5.05
CA GLY A 179 14.59 16.42 4.98
C GLY A 179 15.26 16.80 3.66
N GLN A 180 16.09 15.91 3.10
CA GLN A 180 16.80 16.11 1.83
C GLN A 180 15.88 16.02 0.61
N LEU A 181 14.87 15.15 0.64
CA LEU A 181 13.85 15.04 -0.42
C LEU A 181 12.94 16.27 -0.50
N MET A 182 12.86 17.05 0.59
CA MET A 182 12.03 18.25 0.66
C MET A 182 12.83 19.50 1.06
N PRO A 183 13.79 19.96 0.23
CA PRO A 183 14.66 21.10 0.55
C PRO A 183 13.93 22.46 0.59
N GLY A 184 12.63 22.50 0.25
CA GLY A 184 11.78 23.69 0.30
C GLY A 184 11.82 24.58 -0.95
N ASN A 185 12.60 24.19 -1.97
CA ASN A 185 12.69 24.80 -3.29
C ASN A 185 12.41 23.74 -4.39
N ASN A 186 12.49 24.14 -5.66
CA ASN A 186 12.42 23.24 -6.83
C ASN A 186 11.11 22.42 -6.96
N GLN A 187 9.97 23.09 -6.75
CA GLN A 187 8.65 22.47 -6.76
C GLN A 187 7.90 22.76 -8.06
N VAL A 188 7.28 21.73 -8.62
CA VAL A 188 6.30 21.84 -9.72
C VAL A 188 4.95 21.36 -9.20
N ILE A 189 3.90 22.11 -9.46
CA ILE A 189 2.53 21.67 -9.17
C ILE A 189 1.76 21.58 -10.47
N THR A 190 1.11 20.43 -10.65
CA THR A 190 0.21 20.18 -11.77
C THR A 190 -1.20 19.89 -11.24
N LEU A 191 -2.19 20.35 -12.00
CA LEU A 191 -3.60 20.12 -11.76
C LEU A 191 -4.20 19.54 -13.03
N PHE A 192 -4.77 18.35 -12.92
CA PHE A 192 -5.49 17.68 -13.98
C PHE A 192 -6.94 17.52 -13.54
N GLY A 193 -7.86 18.09 -14.31
CA GLY A 193 -9.28 17.94 -14.05
C GLY A 193 -10.08 17.90 -15.35
N PRO A 194 -11.35 17.51 -15.28
CA PRO A 194 -12.17 17.37 -16.46
C PRO A 194 -12.47 18.74 -17.09
N ASP A 195 -12.41 18.76 -18.42
CA ASP A 195 -12.77 19.91 -19.24
C ASP A 195 -14.29 19.97 -19.38
N LYS A 196 -14.97 20.43 -18.32
CA LYS A 196 -16.44 20.58 -18.27
C LYS A 196 -16.82 21.92 -17.64
N GLU A 197 -17.91 22.51 -18.13
CA GLU A 197 -18.45 23.75 -17.57
C GLU A 197 -18.90 23.57 -16.11
N GLY A 198 -18.72 24.63 -15.32
CA GLY A 198 -19.18 24.67 -13.92
C GLY A 198 -18.20 24.12 -12.88
N ILE A 199 -17.04 23.58 -13.26
CA ILE A 199 -15.97 23.25 -12.31
C ILE A 199 -15.10 24.47 -12.05
N THR A 200 -14.88 24.75 -10.76
CA THR A 200 -13.91 25.75 -10.31
C THR A 200 -12.62 25.07 -9.86
N TYR A 201 -11.50 25.51 -10.43
CA TYR A 201 -10.16 25.10 -10.01
C TYR A 201 -9.52 26.17 -9.11
N PRO A 202 -8.70 25.79 -8.11
CA PRO A 202 -7.90 26.76 -7.36
C PRO A 202 -7.02 27.58 -8.30
N THR A 203 -6.95 28.89 -8.07
CA THR A 203 -6.03 29.75 -8.84
C THR A 203 -4.58 29.47 -8.43
N LYS A 204 -3.64 29.91 -9.26
CA LYS A 204 -2.21 29.84 -8.95
C LYS A 204 -1.89 30.52 -7.62
N GLU A 205 -2.49 31.68 -7.36
CA GLU A 205 -2.30 32.45 -6.12
C GLU A 205 -2.85 31.69 -4.91
N ALA A 206 -3.99 31.00 -5.06
CA ALA A 206 -4.56 30.17 -4.00
C ALA A 206 -3.61 29.01 -3.63
N ILE A 207 -3.05 28.33 -4.62
CA ILE A 207 -2.08 27.23 -4.40
C ILE A 207 -0.79 27.76 -3.75
N LEU A 208 -0.26 28.88 -4.25
CA LEU A 208 0.93 29.51 -3.66
C LEU A 208 0.70 29.92 -2.20
N ASN A 209 -0.50 30.42 -1.88
CA ASN A 209 -0.86 30.74 -0.50
C ASN A 209 -0.89 29.50 0.39
N ILE A 210 -1.46 28.38 -0.09
CA ILE A 210 -1.46 27.10 0.65
C ILE A 210 -0.03 26.65 0.96
N LEU A 211 0.87 26.66 -0.04
CA LEU A 211 2.28 26.29 0.15
C LEU A 211 2.97 27.17 1.20
N ASN A 212 2.77 28.48 1.12
CA ASN A 212 3.39 29.44 2.03
C ASN A 212 2.84 29.33 3.45
N GLN A 213 1.53 29.10 3.59
CA GLN A 213 0.87 28.90 4.89
C GLN A 213 1.39 27.64 5.57
N ILE A 214 1.48 26.51 4.85
CA ILE A 214 1.91 25.25 5.45
C ILE A 214 3.36 25.33 5.96
N LYS A 215 4.24 26.10 5.28
CA LYS A 215 5.62 26.36 5.73
C LYS A 215 5.71 27.06 7.10
N THR A 216 4.67 27.79 7.51
CA THR A 216 4.65 28.53 8.79
C THR A 216 3.58 28.05 9.75
N GLU A 217 2.68 27.17 9.30
CA GLU A 217 1.62 26.57 10.11
C GLU A 217 2.22 25.79 11.29
N GLU A 218 1.62 25.95 12.46
CA GLU A 218 1.98 25.17 13.64
C GLU A 218 1.40 23.76 13.50
N LEU A 219 2.27 22.80 13.17
CA LEU A 219 1.91 21.39 13.03
C LEU A 219 2.23 20.63 14.31
N THR A 220 1.39 19.66 14.66
CA THR A 220 1.64 18.75 15.76
C THR A 220 2.45 17.53 15.31
N VAL A 221 3.10 16.84 16.24
CA VAL A 221 3.78 15.57 15.95
C VAL A 221 2.74 14.50 15.58
N TYR A 222 3.07 13.60 14.65
CA TYR A 222 2.23 12.44 14.36
C TYR A 222 2.19 11.51 15.57
N VAL A 223 1.00 10.98 15.88
CA VAL A 223 0.81 10.05 17.00
C VAL A 223 0.43 8.70 16.42
N ASP A 224 1.38 7.76 16.46
CA ASP A 224 1.16 6.39 16.03
C ASP A 224 0.25 5.66 17.02
N LYS A 225 -1.00 5.41 16.62
CA LYS A 225 -1.94 4.59 17.39
C LYS A 225 -1.75 3.14 17.00
N VAL A 226 -1.34 2.32 17.95
CA VAL A 226 -1.18 0.86 17.78
C VAL A 226 -2.06 0.16 18.81
N SER A 227 -2.75 -0.90 18.40
CA SER A 227 -3.50 -1.79 19.28
C SER A 227 -2.68 -3.05 19.55
N ASP A 228 -2.55 -3.42 20.83
CA ASP A 228 -1.96 -4.70 21.27
C ASP A 228 -3.00 -5.81 21.40
N GLU A 229 -4.27 -5.55 21.04
CA GLU A 229 -5.32 -6.56 21.10
C GLU A 229 -5.01 -7.72 20.12
N PRO A 230 -5.22 -8.99 20.50
CA PRO A 230 -5.09 -10.10 19.58
C PRO A 230 -6.25 -10.12 18.56
N LEU A 231 -5.94 -10.44 17.29
CA LEU A 231 -6.95 -10.61 16.23
C LEU A 231 -8.08 -11.58 16.59
N ILE A 232 -7.76 -12.64 17.34
CA ILE A 232 -8.72 -13.62 17.87
C ILE A 232 -8.52 -13.70 19.38
N SER A 233 -9.32 -12.95 20.14
CA SER A 233 -9.25 -12.92 21.60
C SER A 233 -9.68 -14.23 22.26
N GLN A 234 -10.62 -14.95 21.64
CA GLN A 234 -11.07 -16.27 22.10
C GLN A 234 -11.01 -17.28 20.95
N MET A 235 -10.08 -18.24 21.07
CA MET A 235 -9.97 -19.31 20.09
C MET A 235 -11.23 -20.19 20.08
N PRO A 236 -11.74 -20.59 18.90
CA PRO A 236 -12.88 -21.48 18.82
C PRO A 236 -12.55 -22.86 19.40
N LYS A 237 -13.56 -23.54 19.96
CA LYS A 237 -13.40 -24.91 20.44
C LYS A 237 -13.05 -25.84 19.26
N PRO A 238 -12.01 -26.69 19.37
CA PRO A 238 -11.66 -27.61 18.30
C PRO A 238 -12.82 -28.55 17.95
N GLY A 239 -13.13 -28.66 16.66
CA GLY A 239 -14.05 -29.65 16.12
C GLY A 239 -13.38 -31.02 15.93
N LYS A 240 -14.10 -31.95 15.29
CA LYS A 240 -13.57 -33.27 14.91
C LYS A 240 -13.77 -33.53 13.42
N ILE A 241 -12.84 -34.27 12.81
CA ILE A 241 -13.05 -34.86 11.49
C ILE A 241 -13.93 -36.10 11.70
N VAL A 242 -15.11 -36.12 11.09
CA VAL A 242 -16.04 -37.26 11.20
C VAL A 242 -15.93 -38.21 10.02
N SER A 243 -15.41 -37.74 8.88
CA SER A 243 -15.14 -38.57 7.71
C SER A 243 -13.98 -38.00 6.92
N GLU A 244 -13.14 -38.88 6.37
CA GLU A 244 -12.04 -38.55 5.47
C GLU A 244 -12.08 -39.47 4.25
N LYS A 245 -12.03 -38.88 3.05
CA LYS A 245 -11.95 -39.59 1.78
C LYS A 245 -10.75 -39.07 0.99
N LYS A 246 -9.75 -39.93 0.82
CA LYS A 246 -8.54 -39.64 0.01
C LYS A 246 -8.77 -39.97 -1.45
N ASN A 247 -7.86 -39.51 -2.31
CA ASN A 247 -7.79 -39.84 -3.74
C ASN A 247 -9.08 -39.51 -4.50
N GLY A 248 -9.63 -38.31 -4.29
CA GLY A 248 -10.67 -37.77 -5.15
C GLY A 248 -10.19 -37.63 -6.61
N VAL A 249 -11.12 -37.40 -7.53
CA VAL A 249 -10.88 -37.38 -9.00
C VAL A 249 -9.70 -36.48 -9.42
N PHE A 250 -9.40 -35.44 -8.65
CA PHE A 250 -8.28 -34.51 -8.90
C PHE A 250 -7.13 -34.64 -7.89
N GLY A 251 -6.95 -35.81 -7.28
CA GLY A 251 -5.95 -36.04 -6.23
C GLY A 251 -6.30 -35.33 -4.91
N THR A 252 -7.58 -35.11 -4.64
CA THR A 252 -8.03 -34.34 -3.47
C THR A 252 -8.29 -35.22 -2.25
N THR A 253 -8.15 -34.63 -1.08
CA THR A 253 -8.64 -35.19 0.18
C THR A 253 -9.89 -34.42 0.60
N THR A 254 -11.00 -35.13 0.77
CA THR A 254 -12.27 -34.55 1.24
C THR A 254 -12.49 -34.91 2.70
N LEU A 255 -12.63 -33.89 3.55
CA LEU A 255 -12.96 -34.01 4.95
C LEU A 255 -14.40 -33.57 5.18
N THR A 256 -15.12 -34.29 6.04
CA THR A 256 -16.37 -33.80 6.65
C THR A 256 -16.09 -33.52 8.11
N LEU A 257 -16.38 -32.29 8.55
CA LEU A 257 -16.18 -31.85 9.92
C LEU A 257 -17.44 -32.06 10.75
N SER A 258 -17.30 -32.13 12.07
CA SER A 258 -18.40 -32.35 13.02
C SER A 258 -19.48 -31.27 13.01
N ASN A 259 -19.20 -30.11 12.43
CA ASN A 259 -20.16 -29.01 12.23
C ASN A 259 -20.83 -29.02 10.84
N GLY A 260 -20.64 -30.08 10.04
CA GLY A 260 -21.25 -30.22 8.72
C GLY A 260 -20.47 -29.57 7.58
N VAL A 261 -19.39 -28.81 7.87
CA VAL A 261 -18.55 -28.22 6.83
C VAL A 261 -17.80 -29.32 6.07
N ARG A 262 -17.80 -29.23 4.74
CA ARG A 262 -17.02 -30.09 3.84
C ARG A 262 -15.78 -29.33 3.36
N VAL A 263 -14.60 -29.86 3.69
CA VAL A 263 -13.31 -29.28 3.27
C VAL A 263 -12.73 -30.15 2.16
N ILE A 264 -12.35 -29.52 1.04
CA ILE A 264 -11.69 -30.18 -0.07
C ILE A 264 -10.27 -29.64 -0.16
N ILE A 265 -9.30 -30.51 0.12
CA ILE A 265 -7.88 -30.16 0.14
C ILE A 265 -7.25 -30.66 -1.16
N LYS A 266 -6.52 -29.78 -1.83
CA LYS A 266 -5.68 -30.09 -2.98
C LYS A 266 -4.29 -29.51 -2.74
N GLU A 267 -3.32 -30.39 -2.59
CA GLU A 267 -1.92 -29.99 -2.57
C GLU A 267 -1.46 -29.64 -3.99
N THR A 268 -0.72 -28.55 -4.15
CA THR A 268 -0.15 -28.10 -5.43
C THR A 268 1.25 -27.55 -5.19
N ASP A 269 2.08 -27.57 -6.23
CA ASP A 269 3.46 -27.07 -6.24
C ASP A 269 3.59 -25.75 -7.04
N PHE A 270 2.46 -25.05 -7.23
CA PHE A 270 2.40 -23.83 -8.03
C PHE A 270 3.02 -22.63 -7.31
N LYS A 271 2.90 -22.62 -5.98
CA LYS A 271 3.40 -21.60 -5.06
C LYS A 271 3.95 -22.28 -3.82
N ALA A 272 5.18 -21.91 -3.44
CA ALA A 272 5.90 -22.48 -2.32
C ALA A 272 5.49 -21.86 -0.97
N ASP A 273 5.05 -20.60 -1.00
CA ASP A 273 4.74 -19.80 0.20
C ASP A 273 3.29 -19.26 0.14
N GLU A 274 2.34 -20.08 -0.32
CA GLU A 274 0.94 -19.67 -0.44
C GLU A 274 -0.03 -20.80 -0.09
N ILE A 275 -1.00 -20.48 0.78
CA ILE A 275 -2.18 -21.32 1.00
C ILE A 275 -3.39 -20.52 0.54
N ARG A 276 -4.15 -21.07 -0.40
CA ARG A 276 -5.42 -20.47 -0.84
C ARG A 276 -6.59 -21.21 -0.22
N MET A 277 -7.45 -20.44 0.43
CA MET A 277 -8.71 -20.92 0.96
C MET A 277 -9.86 -20.20 0.27
N HIS A 278 -10.86 -20.96 -0.14
CA HIS A 278 -12.12 -20.42 -0.63
C HIS A 278 -13.25 -21.16 0.09
N ALA A 279 -14.11 -20.39 0.75
CA ALA A 279 -15.29 -20.89 1.44
C ALA A 279 -16.51 -20.17 0.85
N PHE A 280 -17.60 -20.91 0.69
CA PHE A 280 -18.87 -20.38 0.19
C PHE A 280 -20.04 -21.06 0.91
N SER A 281 -21.21 -20.43 0.88
CA SER A 281 -22.43 -20.94 1.46
C SER A 281 -23.58 -20.65 0.52
N GLU A 282 -24.27 -21.71 0.09
CA GLU A 282 -25.33 -21.62 -0.90
C GLU A 282 -26.40 -20.57 -0.54
N GLY A 283 -26.94 -19.92 -1.58
CA GLY A 283 -28.05 -18.98 -1.49
C GLY A 283 -27.67 -17.55 -1.88
N GLY A 284 -26.57 -17.01 -1.36
CA GLY A 284 -26.12 -15.65 -1.68
C GLY A 284 -27.21 -14.59 -1.48
N SER A 285 -27.26 -13.59 -2.37
CA SER A 285 -28.27 -12.52 -2.32
C SER A 285 -29.68 -13.01 -2.64
N SER A 286 -29.87 -14.22 -3.17
CA SER A 286 -31.19 -14.76 -3.52
C SER A 286 -32.02 -15.16 -2.28
N LEU A 287 -31.40 -15.19 -1.10
CA LEU A 287 -32.08 -15.42 0.18
C LEU A 287 -32.73 -14.16 0.76
N PHE A 288 -32.46 -12.99 0.17
CA PHE A 288 -32.98 -11.70 0.64
C PHE A 288 -34.24 -11.30 -0.14
N PRO A 289 -35.20 -10.59 0.49
CA PRO A 289 -36.39 -10.12 -0.21
C PRO A 289 -36.05 -9.02 -1.22
N ASP A 290 -36.89 -8.86 -2.25
CA ASP A 290 -36.71 -7.85 -3.30
C ASP A 290 -36.58 -6.41 -2.76
N SER A 291 -37.17 -6.12 -1.59
CA SER A 291 -37.04 -4.83 -0.91
C SER A 291 -35.60 -4.48 -0.53
N GLU A 292 -34.70 -5.45 -0.43
CA GLU A 292 -33.29 -5.29 -0.03
C GLU A 292 -32.33 -5.23 -1.23
N ILE A 293 -32.83 -5.26 -2.48
CA ILE A 293 -31.99 -5.29 -3.69
C ILE A 293 -30.95 -4.17 -3.71
N LEU A 294 -31.33 -2.94 -3.32
CA LEU A 294 -30.40 -1.81 -3.27
C LEU A 294 -29.33 -1.98 -2.19
N ASN A 295 -29.70 -2.50 -1.03
CA ASN A 295 -28.74 -2.77 0.06
C ASN A 295 -27.77 -3.89 -0.35
N MET A 296 -28.27 -4.94 -1.00
CA MET A 296 -27.44 -6.04 -1.52
C MET A 296 -26.53 -5.60 -2.67
N ALA A 297 -26.93 -4.60 -3.47
CA ALA A 297 -26.06 -4.02 -4.48
C ALA A 297 -24.83 -3.31 -3.87
N MET A 298 -24.95 -2.80 -2.64
CA MET A 298 -23.91 -2.01 -1.97
C MET A 298 -23.13 -2.81 -0.91
N ILE A 299 -23.61 -3.96 -0.46
CA ILE A 299 -23.03 -4.70 0.67
C ILE A 299 -21.55 -5.02 0.48
N ASN A 300 -21.17 -5.47 -0.72
CA ASN A 300 -19.79 -5.82 -1.06
C ASN A 300 -18.87 -4.59 -1.21
N ALA A 301 -19.44 -3.40 -1.39
CA ALA A 301 -18.69 -2.15 -1.45
C ALA A 301 -18.49 -1.54 -0.05
N ILE A 302 -19.41 -1.79 0.90
CA ILE A 302 -19.39 -1.16 2.23
C ILE A 302 -18.67 -2.02 3.25
N VAL A 303 -18.99 -3.32 3.33
CA VAL A 303 -18.49 -4.21 4.40
C VAL A 303 -16.95 -4.23 4.51
N PRO A 304 -16.17 -4.31 3.41
CA PRO A 304 -14.72 -4.31 3.50
C PRO A 304 -14.11 -3.04 4.12
N ASN A 305 -14.84 -1.92 4.16
CA ASN A 305 -14.35 -0.67 4.75
C ASN A 305 -14.55 -0.61 6.28
N GLY A 306 -15.28 -1.56 6.87
CA GLY A 306 -15.62 -1.55 8.30
C GLY A 306 -14.53 -2.09 9.23
N GLY A 307 -13.49 -2.73 8.69
CA GLY A 307 -12.50 -3.46 9.48
C GLY A 307 -12.99 -4.84 9.93
N LEU A 308 -12.48 -5.36 11.04
CA LEU A 308 -12.79 -6.70 11.56
C LEU A 308 -12.80 -6.67 13.10
N GLY A 309 -13.94 -7.02 13.69
CA GLY A 309 -14.11 -7.00 15.15
C GLY A 309 -13.89 -5.58 15.71
N ASN A 310 -12.95 -5.43 16.63
CA ASN A 310 -12.58 -4.14 17.22
C ASN A 310 -11.54 -3.36 16.39
N PHE A 311 -11.00 -3.95 15.34
CA PHE A 311 -9.95 -3.34 14.53
C PHE A 311 -10.57 -2.56 13.39
N SER A 312 -10.24 -1.28 13.29
CA SER A 312 -10.49 -0.52 12.06
C SER A 312 -9.66 -1.09 10.90
N THR A 313 -9.94 -0.65 9.67
CA THR A 313 -9.09 -0.97 8.50
C THR A 313 -7.63 -0.58 8.72
N VAL A 314 -7.38 0.58 9.34
CA VAL A 314 -6.04 1.05 9.72
C VAL A 314 -5.38 0.11 10.73
N ASP A 315 -6.11 -0.27 11.78
CA ASP A 315 -5.53 -1.12 12.83
C ASP A 315 -5.22 -2.53 12.31
N LEU A 316 -6.05 -3.04 11.39
CA LEU A 316 -5.80 -4.31 10.71
C LEU A 316 -4.54 -4.27 9.86
N ASP A 317 -4.34 -3.23 9.07
CA ASP A 317 -3.12 -3.08 8.27
C ASP A 317 -1.89 -3.07 9.19
N LYS A 318 -1.96 -2.35 10.33
CA LYS A 318 -0.86 -2.29 11.31
C LYS A 318 -0.57 -3.63 11.99
N ILE A 319 -1.58 -4.36 12.45
CA ILE A 319 -1.38 -5.64 13.17
C ILE A 319 -0.98 -6.78 12.23
N LEU A 320 -1.32 -6.66 10.94
CA LEU A 320 -0.91 -7.58 9.89
C LEU A 320 0.44 -7.24 9.26
N ALA A 321 1.06 -6.12 9.61
CA ALA A 321 2.39 -5.74 9.12
C ALA A 321 3.41 -6.88 9.32
N GLY A 322 4.14 -7.22 8.25
CA GLY A 322 5.08 -8.34 8.23
C GLY A 322 4.43 -9.74 8.20
N LYS A 323 3.10 -9.84 8.13
CA LYS A 323 2.37 -11.11 7.97
C LYS A 323 1.82 -11.21 6.55
N LYS A 324 1.88 -12.42 5.97
CA LYS A 324 1.32 -12.70 4.65
C LYS A 324 -0.03 -13.38 4.81
N ALA A 325 -1.04 -12.60 5.17
CA ALA A 325 -2.40 -13.08 5.34
C ALA A 325 -3.39 -12.06 4.77
N TRP A 326 -4.39 -12.57 4.05
CA TRP A 326 -5.49 -11.76 3.57
C TRP A 326 -6.76 -12.62 3.57
N ALA A 327 -7.87 -12.00 3.94
CA ALA A 327 -9.19 -12.60 3.86
C ALA A 327 -10.15 -11.54 3.33
N SER A 328 -11.08 -11.96 2.49
CA SER A 328 -12.24 -11.15 2.12
C SER A 328 -13.48 -12.00 2.11
N ALA A 329 -14.62 -11.34 2.30
CA ALA A 329 -15.93 -11.92 2.18
C ALA A 329 -16.73 -11.11 1.18
N SER A 330 -17.56 -11.80 0.41
CA SER A 330 -18.51 -11.17 -0.51
C SER A 330 -19.79 -12.00 -0.58
N VAL A 331 -20.89 -11.33 -0.89
CA VAL A 331 -22.18 -11.95 -1.17
C VAL A 331 -22.34 -12.02 -2.69
N ALA A 332 -22.33 -13.22 -3.24
CA ALA A 332 -22.63 -13.46 -4.65
C ALA A 332 -24.14 -13.63 -4.86
N ARG A 333 -24.59 -13.71 -6.12
CA ARG A 333 -26.03 -13.89 -6.43
C ARG A 333 -26.59 -15.22 -5.93
N ASN A 334 -25.86 -16.32 -6.15
CA ASN A 334 -26.38 -17.69 -5.99
C ASN A 334 -25.47 -18.63 -5.19
N THR A 335 -24.36 -18.16 -4.63
CA THR A 335 -23.31 -18.99 -3.97
C THR A 335 -22.80 -18.39 -2.69
#